data_AF-A0A5R9L1P3-F1
#
_entry.id   AF-A0A5R9L1P3-F1
#
_cell.length_a   1.000
_cell.length_b   1.000
_cell.length_c   1.000
_cell.angle_alpha   90.00
_cell.angle_beta   90.00
_cell.angle_gamma   90.00
#
_symmetry.space_group_name_H-M   'P 1'
#
loop_
_entity.id
_entity.type
_entity.pdbx_description
1 polymer ?
#
loop_
_entity_poly.entity_id
_entity_poly.type
_entity_poly.pdbx_seq_one_letter_code
_entity_poly.pdbx_strand_id
1 'polypeptide(L)'
;MIHFDFDWSDLLNKLIFAVAVFILPLQLWLLVFRNRAAGKNGFDRRLTLKLILNIILWISILGFITQPYLSLPASSKSRMLVAKDVSSDIVQKIRDSLKVETINVGALAKSSADTLLIVGQNFEPAFFASIQQLEYQPVLQWNPFFATDQFQSLNWKGVVRKGEMQSVRGSLFSSKQQVIKLLFGGQTLDSVALHPGFQDFKLEIPVFAQGRNTVELLLGDQISDTLRFFSRPAEKLTVSFLLDNPDFETRALATWLGKNGHGVRYEAKLSKGVQSSQNINAAKESDLVVTDAGNAGNVLVKKALNAGRSILFVNLTNPGTEIATINRALGTRFQVKKISNEPNVKVTSEFNALPFQFSKAPYQLTTPGYPVVIEKQKGKVGVSLLNETFPMQLTGDSVAYERVWNSILALVRPVLGKNLEVPAPVFAGLPTRIDLNGFPDLGKEMRIGTDTVYVEKSAFNEKSGAALWVPRESGWVTLKDSIPTEIFVESNSPGFKIAQMRDFVNANHVSDTLNRKELRTAQNVDRKLPDWFWFCWLMFCFAVLWVEAKF
;
A
#
# COMPACT_ATOMS: atom_id res chain seq x y z
N MET A 1 4.46 -44.06 4.87
CA MET A 1 5.89 -43.96 4.52
C MET A 1 6.58 -43.33 5.73
N ILE A 2 7.63 -43.99 6.25
CA ILE A 2 8.42 -43.42 7.34
C ILE A 2 9.36 -42.42 6.67
N HIS A 3 9.11 -41.12 6.83
CA HIS A 3 10.01 -40.07 6.38
C HIS A 3 11.09 -39.89 7.44
N PHE A 4 12.35 -40.04 7.04
CA PHE A 4 13.50 -39.80 7.90
C PHE A 4 14.13 -38.47 7.48
N ASP A 5 13.78 -37.39 8.18
CA ASP A 5 14.46 -36.09 8.03
C ASP A 5 15.42 -35.90 9.21
N PHE A 6 16.72 -35.91 8.91
CA PHE A 6 17.75 -35.69 9.91
C PHE A 6 17.88 -34.19 10.19
N ASP A 7 17.21 -33.74 11.25
CA ASP A 7 17.27 -32.36 11.71
C ASP A 7 18.61 -32.09 12.42
N TRP A 8 19.47 -31.27 11.80
CA TRP A 8 20.74 -30.83 12.36
C TRP A 8 20.61 -29.82 13.50
N SER A 9 19.41 -29.35 13.82
CA SER A 9 19.16 -28.52 15.00
C SER A 9 18.97 -29.38 16.26
N ASP A 10 18.46 -30.61 16.11
CA ASP A 10 18.20 -31.54 17.21
C ASP A 10 19.51 -32.15 17.76
N LEU A 11 19.64 -32.12 19.09
CA LEU A 11 20.79 -32.64 19.82
C LEU A 11 20.83 -34.17 19.77
N LEU A 12 19.68 -34.84 19.72
CA LEU A 12 19.61 -36.30 19.66
C LEU A 12 20.15 -36.82 18.32
N ASN A 13 19.80 -36.16 17.22
CA ASN A 13 20.34 -36.46 15.89
C ASN A 13 21.86 -36.30 15.84
N LYS A 14 22.40 -35.18 16.37
CA LYS A 14 23.85 -34.97 16.48
C LYS A 14 24.55 -36.08 17.26
N LEU A 15 23.94 -36.54 18.34
CA LEU A 15 24.47 -37.62 19.17
C LEU A 15 24.47 -38.95 18.40
N ILE A 16 23.37 -39.28 17.69
CA ILE A 16 23.30 -40.46 16.82
C ILE A 16 24.41 -40.43 15.75
N PHE A 17 24.62 -39.29 15.10
CA PHE A 17 25.69 -39.14 14.12
C PHE A 17 27.07 -39.28 14.74
N ALA A 18 27.32 -38.66 15.90
CA ALA A 18 28.59 -38.79 16.62
C ALA A 18 28.88 -40.26 17.02
N VAL A 19 27.85 -40.98 17.50
CA VAL A 19 27.95 -42.40 17.82
C VAL A 19 28.24 -43.22 16.57
N ALA A 20 27.54 -42.98 15.46
CA ALA A 20 27.78 -43.68 14.19
C ALA A 20 29.23 -43.48 13.70
N VAL A 21 29.75 -42.26 13.79
CA VAL A 21 31.16 -41.95 13.44
C VAL A 21 32.14 -42.66 14.38
N PHE A 22 31.83 -42.77 15.68
CA PHE A 22 32.72 -43.37 16.67
C PHE A 22 32.75 -44.91 16.63
N ILE A 23 31.67 -45.56 16.18
CA ILE A 23 31.62 -47.03 16.08
C ILE A 23 32.56 -47.55 14.99
N LEU A 24 32.73 -46.85 13.86
CA LEU A 24 33.65 -47.27 12.78
C LEU A 24 35.08 -47.53 13.27
N PRO A 25 35.80 -46.57 13.88
CA PRO A 25 37.18 -46.81 14.33
C PRO A 25 37.26 -47.90 15.40
N LEU A 26 36.26 -48.02 16.28
CA LEU A 26 36.18 -49.08 17.29
C LEU A 26 36.07 -50.47 16.63
N GLN A 27 35.20 -50.61 15.63
CA GLN A 27 35.01 -51.88 14.92
C GLN A 27 36.24 -52.26 14.09
N LEU A 28 36.86 -51.30 13.39
CA LEU A 28 38.10 -51.52 12.65
C LEU A 28 39.24 -51.93 13.59
N TRP A 29 39.34 -51.27 14.77
CA TRP A 29 40.33 -51.61 15.79
C TRP A 29 40.13 -53.04 16.32
N LEU A 30 38.90 -53.43 16.66
CA LEU A 30 38.58 -54.79 17.10
C LEU A 30 38.92 -55.85 16.03
N LEU A 31 38.65 -55.57 14.75
CA LEU A 31 38.97 -56.49 13.64
C LEU A 31 40.47 -56.68 13.46
N VAL A 32 41.27 -55.63 13.61
CA VAL A 32 42.73 -55.69 13.52
C VAL A 32 43.31 -56.39 14.76
N PHE A 33 42.83 -56.04 15.95
CA PHE A 33 43.37 -56.56 17.21
C PHE A 33 43.08 -58.06 17.38
N ARG A 34 41.86 -58.51 17.04
CA ARG A 34 41.48 -59.93 17.14
C ARG A 34 42.28 -60.82 16.18
N ASN A 35 42.67 -60.31 15.02
CA ASN A 35 43.45 -61.07 14.05
C ASN A 35 44.97 -61.04 14.33
N ARG A 36 45.48 -60.06 15.10
CA ARG A 36 46.88 -60.05 15.57
C ARG A 36 47.17 -61.13 16.62
N ALA A 37 46.19 -61.52 17.43
CA ALA A 37 46.35 -62.57 18.44
C ALA A 37 46.62 -63.98 17.84
N ALA A 38 46.43 -64.17 16.54
CA ALA A 38 46.60 -65.45 15.84
C ALA A 38 48.00 -65.66 15.21
N GLY A 39 49.01 -64.87 15.57
CA GLY A 39 50.43 -65.11 15.21
C GLY A 39 50.82 -64.92 13.73
N LYS A 40 49.88 -64.51 12.86
CA LYS A 40 50.15 -64.18 11.45
C LYS A 40 50.47 -62.69 11.30
N ASN A 41 51.75 -62.35 11.22
CA ASN A 41 52.24 -60.96 11.09
C ASN A 41 52.12 -60.36 9.67
N GLY A 42 51.24 -60.89 8.81
CA GLY A 42 51.00 -60.40 7.46
C GLY A 42 49.55 -59.92 7.28
N PHE A 43 49.36 -58.78 6.60
CA PHE A 43 48.05 -58.38 6.07
C PHE A 43 47.62 -59.38 5.01
N ASP A 44 46.90 -60.42 5.43
CA ASP A 44 46.33 -61.41 4.53
C ASP A 44 45.31 -60.72 3.60
N ARG A 45 45.25 -61.09 2.31
CA ARG A 45 44.37 -60.42 1.31
C ARG A 45 42.92 -60.34 1.78
N ARG A 46 42.48 -61.37 2.54
CA ARG A 46 41.14 -61.46 3.14
C ARG A 46 40.89 -60.40 4.22
N LEU A 47 41.90 -60.08 5.04
CA LEU A 47 41.78 -59.05 6.08
C LEU A 47 41.64 -57.66 5.45
N THR A 48 42.40 -57.38 4.40
CA THR A 48 42.28 -56.13 3.64
C THR A 48 40.89 -55.97 3.00
N LEU A 49 40.36 -57.05 2.42
CA LEU A 49 39.00 -57.05 1.83
C LEU A 49 37.93 -56.77 2.90
N LYS A 50 38.02 -57.41 4.07
CA LYS A 50 37.09 -57.17 5.20
C LYS A 50 37.11 -55.72 5.67
N LEU A 51 38.29 -55.10 5.76
CA LEU A 51 38.41 -53.71 6.18
C LEU A 51 37.77 -52.77 5.16
N ILE A 52 38.06 -52.96 3.86
CA ILE A 52 37.48 -52.14 2.79
C ILE A 52 35.95 -52.25 2.79
N LEU A 53 35.40 -53.46 2.89
CA LEU A 53 33.95 -53.67 2.89
C LEU A 53 33.26 -53.01 4.10
N ASN A 54 33.88 -53.07 5.29
CA ASN A 54 33.34 -52.38 6.47
C ASN A 54 33.41 -50.85 6.33
N ILE A 55 34.50 -50.32 5.75
CA ILE A 55 34.61 -48.88 5.47
C ILE A 55 33.51 -48.45 4.49
N ILE A 56 33.28 -49.20 3.41
CA ILE A 56 32.22 -48.92 2.44
C ILE A 56 30.84 -48.96 3.09
N LEU A 57 30.55 -49.97 3.92
CA LEU A 57 29.28 -50.07 4.63
C LEU A 57 29.04 -48.83 5.52
N TRP A 58 30.02 -48.43 6.31
CA TRP A 58 29.88 -47.29 7.23
C TRP A 58 29.82 -45.95 6.51
N ILE A 59 30.58 -45.76 5.43
CA ILE A 59 30.41 -44.58 4.56
C ILE A 59 28.99 -44.53 4.02
N SER A 60 28.40 -45.68 3.71
CA SER A 60 27.02 -45.77 3.22
C SER A 60 25.99 -45.46 4.31
N ILE A 61 26.22 -45.92 5.55
CA ILE A 61 25.38 -45.56 6.71
C ILE A 61 25.48 -44.06 7.00
N LEU A 62 26.70 -43.50 7.00
CA LEU A 62 26.91 -42.06 7.17
C LEU A 62 26.28 -41.25 6.03
N GLY A 63 26.35 -41.74 4.79
CA GLY A 63 25.66 -41.15 3.64
C GLY A 63 24.14 -41.21 3.78
N PHE A 64 23.57 -42.30 4.29
CA PHE A 64 22.15 -42.41 4.58
C PHE A 64 21.70 -41.46 5.69
N ILE A 65 22.49 -41.30 6.76
CA ILE A 65 22.19 -40.38 7.87
C ILE A 65 22.30 -38.92 7.40
N THR A 66 23.33 -38.59 6.61
CA THR A 66 23.57 -37.20 6.16
C THR A 66 22.71 -36.80 4.97
N GLN A 67 22.12 -37.75 4.24
CA GLN A 67 21.30 -37.54 3.04
C GLN A 67 21.89 -36.46 2.12
N PRO A 68 23.09 -36.67 1.52
CA PRO A 68 23.73 -35.66 0.70
C PRO A 68 22.80 -35.24 -0.45
N TYR A 69 22.62 -33.93 -0.59
CA TYR A 69 21.84 -33.34 -1.67
C TYR A 69 22.68 -33.32 -2.95
N LEU A 70 22.10 -33.82 -4.04
CA LEU A 70 22.69 -33.72 -5.37
C LEU A 70 22.07 -32.51 -6.08
N SER A 71 22.90 -31.52 -6.40
CA SER A 71 22.49 -30.38 -7.21
C SER A 71 22.35 -30.81 -8.67
N LEU A 72 21.12 -31.09 -9.12
CA LEU A 72 20.83 -31.40 -10.53
C LEU A 72 20.37 -30.13 -11.25
N PRO A 73 20.71 -29.92 -12.53
CA PRO A 73 20.21 -28.77 -13.28
C PRO A 73 18.69 -28.75 -13.28
N ALA A 74 18.10 -27.59 -12.95
CA ALA A 74 16.66 -27.40 -12.89
C ALA A 74 16.01 -27.87 -14.20
N SER A 75 15.13 -28.87 -14.14
CA SER A 75 14.38 -29.24 -15.32
C SER A 75 13.29 -28.20 -15.45
N SER A 76 13.26 -27.42 -16.53
CA SER A 76 12.34 -26.30 -16.81
C SER A 76 10.85 -26.69 -16.92
N LYS A 77 10.38 -27.63 -16.09
CA LYS A 77 8.99 -28.08 -15.95
C LYS A 77 8.18 -26.99 -15.27
N SER A 78 7.73 -26.05 -16.08
CA SER A 78 6.67 -25.14 -15.72
C SER A 78 5.34 -25.89 -15.75
N ARG A 79 4.47 -25.63 -14.78
CA ARG A 79 3.09 -26.12 -14.73
C ARG A 79 2.14 -24.96 -14.52
N MET A 80 0.92 -25.06 -15.04
CA MET A 80 -0.09 -24.02 -14.97
C MET A 80 -1.27 -24.46 -14.10
N LEU A 81 -1.66 -23.61 -13.15
CA LEU A 81 -2.90 -23.71 -12.40
C LEU A 81 -3.84 -22.61 -12.86
N VAL A 82 -5.10 -22.96 -13.08
CA VAL A 82 -6.11 -22.06 -13.61
C VAL A 82 -7.25 -21.96 -12.61
N ALA A 83 -7.65 -20.74 -12.28
CA ALA A 83 -8.82 -20.46 -11.46
C ALA A 83 -10.14 -20.62 -12.24
N LYS A 84 -11.24 -20.73 -11.49
CA LYS A 84 -12.59 -20.96 -12.05
C LYS A 84 -13.13 -19.78 -12.87
N ASP A 85 -12.55 -18.59 -12.70
CA ASP A 85 -12.94 -17.36 -13.38
C ASP A 85 -12.39 -17.26 -14.81
N VAL A 86 -11.43 -18.10 -15.20
CA VAL A 86 -10.78 -18.03 -16.51
C VAL A 86 -11.50 -18.91 -17.53
N SER A 87 -11.81 -18.36 -18.70
CA SER A 87 -12.42 -19.12 -19.81
C SER A 87 -11.46 -20.10 -20.45
N SER A 88 -11.98 -21.21 -20.97
CA SER A 88 -11.18 -22.26 -21.65
C SER A 88 -10.37 -21.73 -22.82
N ASP A 89 -10.89 -20.75 -23.56
CA ASP A 89 -10.23 -20.16 -24.73
C ASP A 89 -8.95 -19.41 -24.34
N ILE A 90 -8.99 -18.70 -23.21
CA ILE A 90 -7.84 -17.98 -22.66
C ILE A 90 -6.82 -18.97 -22.12
N VAL A 91 -7.28 -20.02 -21.42
CA VAL A 91 -6.42 -21.10 -20.95
C VAL A 91 -5.66 -21.75 -22.10
N GLN A 92 -6.35 -22.05 -23.21
CA GLN A 92 -5.74 -22.65 -24.38
C GLN A 92 -4.73 -21.69 -25.03
N LYS A 93 -5.08 -20.41 -25.19
CA LYS A 93 -4.17 -19.39 -25.71
C LYS A 93 -2.88 -19.25 -24.88
N ILE A 94 -2.99 -19.27 -23.55
CA ILE A 94 -1.83 -19.22 -22.65
C ILE A 94 -1.02 -20.52 -22.74
N ARG A 95 -1.69 -21.68 -22.76
CA ARG A 95 -1.05 -22.98 -22.92
C ARG A 95 -0.24 -23.05 -24.22
N ASP A 96 -0.81 -22.60 -25.34
CA ASP A 96 -0.17 -22.65 -26.66
C ASP A 96 1.02 -21.68 -26.73
N SER A 97 0.89 -20.51 -26.11
CA SER A 97 1.95 -19.49 -26.06
C SER A 97 3.14 -19.93 -25.20
N LEU A 98 2.87 -20.48 -24.01
CA LEU A 98 3.91 -20.82 -23.02
C LEU A 98 4.37 -22.28 -23.07
N LYS A 99 3.66 -23.15 -23.81
CA LYS A 99 3.90 -24.61 -23.89
C LYS A 99 3.90 -25.29 -22.52
N VAL A 100 2.96 -24.90 -21.65
CA VAL A 100 2.87 -25.36 -20.26
C VAL A 100 1.69 -26.31 -20.05
N GLU A 101 1.91 -27.44 -19.37
CA GLU A 101 0.83 -28.36 -18.99
C GLU A 101 -0.02 -27.78 -17.85
N THR A 102 -1.34 -27.88 -17.97
CA THR A 102 -2.26 -27.54 -16.87
C THR A 102 -2.37 -28.69 -15.89
N ILE A 103 -2.34 -28.38 -14.62
CA ILE A 103 -2.59 -29.33 -13.54
C ILE A 103 -3.81 -28.87 -12.74
N ASN A 104 -4.42 -29.80 -12.00
CA ASN A 104 -5.46 -29.47 -11.02
C ASN A 104 -4.82 -29.39 -9.63
N VAL A 105 -5.47 -28.66 -8.71
CA VAL A 105 -5.00 -28.51 -7.31
C VAL A 105 -4.77 -29.88 -6.65
N GLY A 106 -5.65 -30.87 -6.86
CA GLY A 106 -5.49 -32.21 -6.30
C GLY A 106 -4.33 -33.04 -6.88
N ALA A 107 -3.82 -32.67 -8.07
CA ALA A 107 -2.66 -33.32 -8.68
C ALA A 107 -1.33 -32.63 -8.31
N LEU A 108 -1.41 -31.46 -7.68
CA LEU A 108 -0.26 -30.64 -7.32
C LEU A 108 0.71 -31.38 -6.39
N ALA A 109 0.19 -32.07 -5.38
CA ALA A 109 0.99 -32.85 -4.42
C ALA A 109 1.82 -33.99 -5.07
N LYS A 110 1.41 -34.46 -6.25
CA LYS A 110 2.11 -35.52 -7.00
C LYS A 110 3.03 -34.98 -8.10
N SER A 111 3.02 -33.67 -8.33
CA SER A 111 3.71 -33.03 -9.44
C SER A 111 4.93 -32.24 -8.94
N SER A 112 6.13 -32.67 -9.30
CA SER A 112 7.35 -31.86 -9.13
C SER A 112 7.39 -30.77 -10.20
N ALA A 113 6.98 -29.55 -9.87
CA ALA A 113 7.08 -28.37 -10.74
C ALA A 113 8.11 -27.40 -10.16
N ASP A 114 9.01 -26.88 -11.00
CA ASP A 114 10.02 -25.90 -10.57
C ASP A 114 9.42 -24.48 -10.61
N THR A 115 8.45 -24.25 -11.50
CA THR A 115 7.72 -22.98 -11.64
C THR A 115 6.23 -23.26 -11.80
N LEU A 116 5.42 -22.52 -11.05
CA LEU A 116 3.97 -22.65 -11.05
C LEU A 116 3.34 -21.34 -11.54
N LEU A 117 2.81 -21.38 -12.76
CA LEU A 117 2.06 -20.29 -13.34
C LEU A 117 0.61 -20.35 -12.84
N ILE A 118 0.21 -19.38 -12.02
CA ILE A 118 -1.13 -19.23 -11.49
C ILE A 118 -1.89 -18.23 -12.36
N VAL A 119 -2.97 -18.66 -13.00
CA VAL A 119 -3.80 -17.82 -13.86
C VAL A 119 -5.17 -17.58 -13.23
N GLY A 120 -5.55 -16.31 -13.09
CA GLY A 120 -6.79 -15.87 -12.43
C GLY A 120 -6.64 -15.66 -10.93
N GLN A 121 -7.76 -15.41 -10.24
CA GLN A 121 -7.76 -15.08 -8.81
C GLN A 121 -8.80 -15.85 -8.00
N ASN A 122 -9.76 -16.50 -8.65
CA ASN A 122 -10.84 -17.22 -7.97
C ASN A 122 -10.45 -18.67 -7.62
N PHE A 123 -9.62 -18.83 -6.59
CA PHE A 123 -9.24 -20.14 -6.04
C PHE A 123 -9.96 -20.44 -4.71
N GLU A 124 -10.19 -21.72 -4.46
CA GLU A 124 -10.76 -22.21 -3.19
C GLU A 124 -9.74 -22.09 -2.05
N PRO A 125 -10.15 -21.92 -0.78
CA PRO A 125 -9.22 -21.85 0.35
C PRO A 125 -8.23 -23.01 0.44
N ALA A 126 -8.65 -24.22 0.04
CA ALA A 126 -7.80 -25.42 0.00
C ALA A 126 -6.59 -25.30 -0.94
N PHE A 127 -6.66 -24.44 -1.97
CA PHE A 127 -5.55 -24.18 -2.88
C PHE A 127 -4.33 -23.61 -2.14
N PHE A 128 -4.53 -22.58 -1.31
CA PHE A 128 -3.44 -21.93 -0.58
C PHE A 128 -2.73 -22.90 0.37
N ALA A 129 -3.51 -23.72 1.08
CA ALA A 129 -2.96 -24.76 1.95
C ALA A 129 -2.20 -25.83 1.16
N SER A 130 -2.68 -26.22 -0.02
CA SER A 130 -2.04 -27.25 -0.85
C SER A 130 -0.65 -26.82 -1.32
N ILE A 131 -0.45 -25.54 -1.63
CA ILE A 131 0.86 -24.99 -2.03
C ILE A 131 1.82 -24.98 -0.84
N GLN A 132 1.36 -24.54 0.32
CA GLN A 132 2.18 -24.50 1.54
C GLN A 132 2.61 -25.90 2.02
N GLN A 133 1.83 -26.94 1.68
CA GLN A 133 2.12 -28.34 2.02
C GLN A 133 2.99 -29.07 0.99
N LEU A 134 3.41 -28.41 -0.10
CA LEU A 134 4.31 -29.03 -1.06
C LEU A 134 5.67 -29.31 -0.43
N GLU A 135 6.20 -30.51 -0.70
CA GLU A 135 7.56 -30.92 -0.29
C GLU A 135 8.63 -29.97 -0.85
N TYR A 136 8.38 -29.40 -2.03
CA TYR A 136 9.23 -28.41 -2.68
C TYR A 136 8.39 -27.19 -3.06
N GLN A 137 8.80 -26.00 -2.59
CA GLN A 137 8.12 -24.75 -2.91
C GLN A 137 8.49 -24.29 -4.34
N PRO A 138 7.53 -24.28 -5.29
CA PRO A 138 7.80 -23.82 -6.65
C PRO A 138 7.86 -22.29 -6.69
N VAL A 139 8.58 -21.74 -7.67
CA VAL A 139 8.50 -20.30 -7.95
C VAL A 139 7.09 -19.97 -8.47
N LEU A 140 6.36 -19.17 -7.70
CA LEU A 140 5.01 -18.74 -8.08
C LEU A 140 5.09 -17.59 -9.08
N GLN A 141 4.41 -17.72 -10.22
CA GLN A 141 4.19 -16.62 -11.16
C GLN A 141 2.70 -16.40 -11.32
N TRP A 142 2.20 -15.26 -10.87
CA TRP A 142 0.78 -14.95 -10.94
C TRP A 142 0.45 -14.05 -12.13
N ASN A 143 -0.49 -14.50 -12.96
CA ASN A 143 -1.09 -13.73 -14.04
C ASN A 143 -2.60 -13.56 -13.76
N PRO A 144 -3.02 -12.40 -13.22
CA PRO A 144 -4.42 -12.16 -12.89
C PRO A 144 -5.29 -12.15 -14.16
N PHE A 145 -6.54 -12.60 -14.03
CA PHE A 145 -7.51 -12.58 -15.12
C PHE A 145 -8.69 -11.69 -14.75
N PHE A 146 -8.97 -10.68 -15.56
CA PHE A 146 -10.09 -9.78 -15.31
C PHE A 146 -11.11 -9.92 -16.44
N ALA A 147 -12.38 -10.10 -16.07
CA ALA A 147 -13.45 -10.03 -17.05
C ALA A 147 -13.52 -8.61 -17.65
N THR A 148 -14.08 -8.51 -18.86
CA THR A 148 -14.39 -7.20 -19.45
C THR A 148 -15.32 -6.43 -18.53
N ASP A 149 -15.11 -5.12 -18.41
CA ASP A 149 -15.90 -4.22 -17.56
C ASP A 149 -15.81 -4.54 -16.05
N GLN A 150 -14.77 -5.25 -15.63
CA GLN A 150 -14.45 -5.47 -14.22
C GLN A 150 -13.32 -4.54 -13.75
N PHE A 151 -13.47 -3.94 -12.56
CA PHE A 151 -12.39 -3.19 -11.93
C PHE A 151 -11.21 -4.11 -11.59
N GLN A 152 -10.02 -3.72 -12.03
CA GLN A 152 -8.76 -4.44 -11.73
C GLN A 152 -8.08 -3.88 -10.48
N SER A 153 -8.23 -2.58 -10.26
CA SER A 153 -7.82 -1.91 -9.04
C SER A 153 -8.86 -0.85 -8.66
N LEU A 154 -9.09 -0.71 -7.36
CA LEU A 154 -9.93 0.33 -6.80
C LEU A 154 -9.36 0.70 -5.42
N ASN A 155 -9.03 1.96 -5.21
CA ASN A 155 -8.41 2.47 -3.99
C ASN A 155 -9.00 3.83 -3.62
N TRP A 156 -9.23 4.04 -2.32
CA TRP A 156 -9.63 5.31 -1.73
C TRP A 156 -9.09 5.42 -0.30
N LYS A 157 -9.36 6.53 0.41
CA LYS A 157 -9.00 6.67 1.81
C LYS A 157 -10.13 6.16 2.71
N GLY A 158 -9.85 5.19 3.57
CA GLY A 158 -10.82 4.66 4.54
C GLY A 158 -11.19 5.67 5.63
N VAL A 159 -10.32 6.64 5.90
CA VAL A 159 -10.56 7.74 6.85
C VAL A 159 -10.22 9.07 6.19
N VAL A 160 -11.15 10.01 6.26
CA VAL A 160 -11.06 11.38 5.73
C VAL A 160 -11.68 12.34 6.75
N ARG A 161 -11.46 13.65 6.62
CA ARG A 161 -12.20 14.65 7.42
C ARG A 161 -13.35 15.24 6.60
N LYS A 162 -14.39 15.74 7.29
CA LYS A 162 -15.42 16.57 6.65
C LYS A 162 -14.76 17.75 5.93
N GLY A 163 -15.16 17.98 4.68
CA GLY A 163 -14.66 19.02 3.79
C GLY A 163 -13.34 18.68 3.09
N GLU A 164 -12.69 17.54 3.39
CA GLU A 164 -11.58 17.04 2.58
C GLU A 164 -12.12 16.39 1.28
N MET A 165 -11.29 16.38 0.25
CA MET A 165 -11.59 15.67 -0.99
C MET A 165 -11.26 14.20 -0.84
N GLN A 166 -12.24 13.35 -1.07
CA GLN A 166 -12.05 11.91 -1.24
C GLN A 166 -11.72 11.64 -2.70
N SER A 167 -10.54 11.08 -2.96
CA SER A 167 -10.13 10.66 -4.29
C SER A 167 -10.29 9.15 -4.41
N VAL A 168 -11.08 8.73 -5.39
CA VAL A 168 -11.26 7.33 -5.78
C VAL A 168 -10.46 7.11 -7.05
N ARG A 169 -9.56 6.13 -7.01
CA ARG A 169 -8.71 5.78 -8.15
C ARG A 169 -8.87 4.32 -8.48
N GLY A 170 -8.85 3.99 -9.76
CA GLY A 170 -8.90 2.61 -10.19
C GLY A 170 -8.51 2.45 -11.65
N SER A 171 -8.53 1.20 -12.08
CA SER A 171 -8.22 0.82 -13.45
C SER A 171 -9.15 -0.29 -13.91
N LEU A 172 -9.56 -0.26 -15.17
CA LEU A 172 -10.40 -1.29 -15.77
C LEU A 172 -10.19 -1.39 -17.27
N PHE A 173 -10.58 -2.54 -17.84
CA PHE A 173 -10.69 -2.72 -19.28
C PHE A 173 -12.14 -2.54 -19.70
N SER A 174 -12.43 -1.50 -20.49
CA SER A 174 -13.78 -1.18 -20.94
C SER A 174 -14.06 -1.83 -22.29
N SER A 175 -15.15 -2.57 -22.41
CA SER A 175 -15.55 -3.19 -23.69
C SER A 175 -16.12 -2.17 -24.69
N LYS A 176 -16.70 -1.08 -24.17
CA LYS A 176 -17.42 -0.06 -24.93
C LYS A 176 -17.25 1.32 -24.30
N GLN A 177 -17.68 2.35 -25.02
CA GLN A 177 -17.78 3.69 -24.46
C GLN A 177 -18.89 3.72 -23.40
N GLN A 178 -18.55 4.10 -22.17
CA GLN A 178 -19.47 4.17 -21.03
C GLN A 178 -18.96 5.18 -19.99
N VAL A 179 -19.68 5.37 -18.90
CA VAL A 179 -19.34 6.39 -17.88
C VAL A 179 -19.24 5.71 -16.52
N ILE A 180 -18.21 6.04 -15.74
CA ILE A 180 -18.16 5.73 -14.32
C ILE A 180 -18.77 6.90 -13.55
N LYS A 181 -19.67 6.61 -12.60
CA LYS A 181 -20.31 7.62 -11.75
C LYS A 181 -20.17 7.28 -10.27
N LEU A 182 -19.95 8.29 -9.43
CA LEU A 182 -20.12 8.18 -7.98
C LEU A 182 -21.49 8.72 -7.60
N LEU A 183 -22.28 7.92 -6.87
CA LEU A 183 -23.63 8.28 -6.46
C LEU A 183 -23.76 8.34 -4.94
N PHE A 184 -24.49 9.34 -4.47
CA PHE A 184 -24.94 9.43 -3.08
C PHE A 184 -26.41 9.85 -3.05
N GLY A 185 -27.27 9.04 -2.43
CA GLY A 185 -28.70 9.32 -2.36
C GLY A 185 -29.37 9.53 -3.73
N GLY A 186 -28.90 8.82 -4.77
CA GLY A 186 -29.38 8.94 -6.14
C GLY A 186 -28.82 10.14 -6.94
N GLN A 187 -28.06 11.04 -6.33
CA GLN A 187 -27.41 12.15 -7.02
C GLN A 187 -25.99 11.75 -7.47
N THR A 188 -25.64 12.10 -8.72
CA THR A 188 -24.27 11.92 -9.23
C THR A 188 -23.37 13.00 -8.64
N LEU A 189 -22.35 12.59 -7.89
CA LEU A 189 -21.37 13.48 -7.27
C LEU A 189 -20.23 13.83 -8.22
N ASP A 190 -19.75 12.84 -8.97
CA ASP A 190 -18.70 12.99 -9.97
C ASP A 190 -18.81 11.88 -11.04
N SER A 191 -18.28 12.12 -12.23
CA SER A 191 -18.30 11.14 -13.32
C SER A 191 -17.14 11.28 -14.29
N VAL A 192 -16.72 10.16 -14.88
CA VAL A 192 -15.66 10.10 -15.89
C VAL A 192 -16.12 9.22 -17.05
N ALA A 193 -16.01 9.74 -18.28
CA ALA A 193 -16.25 8.98 -19.49
C ALA A 193 -15.06 8.06 -19.78
N LEU A 194 -15.36 6.80 -20.09
CA LEU A 194 -14.40 5.78 -20.52
C LEU A 194 -14.55 5.51 -22.01
N HIS A 195 -13.42 5.31 -22.66
CA HIS A 195 -13.35 4.78 -24.02
C HIS A 195 -13.20 3.25 -24.01
N PRO A 196 -13.37 2.55 -25.14
CA PRO A 196 -12.98 1.13 -25.21
C PRO A 196 -11.48 0.95 -24.95
N GLY A 197 -11.11 -0.10 -24.21
CA GLY A 197 -9.73 -0.45 -23.86
C GLY A 197 -9.37 -0.24 -22.39
N PHE A 198 -8.10 -0.43 -22.07
CA PHE A 198 -7.57 -0.27 -20.70
C PHE A 198 -7.37 1.21 -20.36
N GLN A 199 -7.98 1.67 -19.27
CA GLN A 199 -7.83 3.03 -18.77
C GLN A 199 -7.78 3.07 -17.24
N ASP A 200 -6.98 3.99 -16.74
CA ASP A 200 -7.04 4.46 -15.36
C ASP A 200 -8.06 5.58 -15.24
N PHE A 201 -8.75 5.65 -14.11
CA PHE A 201 -9.69 6.72 -13.81
C PHE A 201 -9.46 7.30 -12.41
N LYS A 202 -9.91 8.55 -12.24
CA LYS A 202 -9.88 9.27 -10.97
C LYS A 202 -11.18 10.04 -10.82
N LEU A 203 -11.87 9.81 -9.73
CA LEU A 203 -13.06 10.55 -9.32
C LEU A 203 -12.75 11.27 -8.01
N GLU A 204 -13.30 12.46 -7.80
CA GLU A 204 -13.07 13.27 -6.62
C GLU A 204 -14.38 13.84 -6.09
N ILE A 205 -14.67 13.58 -4.81
CA ILE A 205 -15.87 14.08 -4.15
C ILE A 205 -15.50 14.81 -2.84
N PRO A 206 -16.12 15.97 -2.53
CA PRO A 206 -15.98 16.58 -1.22
C PRO A 206 -16.75 15.76 -0.19
N VAL A 207 -16.15 15.52 0.97
CA VAL A 207 -16.79 14.77 2.05
C VAL A 207 -17.73 15.70 2.84
N PHE A 208 -19.04 15.57 2.65
CA PHE A 208 -20.02 16.50 3.23
C PHE A 208 -20.58 16.08 4.60
N ALA A 209 -20.60 14.79 4.94
CA ALA A 209 -21.13 14.28 6.21
C ALA A 209 -20.04 13.78 7.17
N GLN A 210 -20.31 13.81 8.48
CA GLN A 210 -19.45 13.23 9.53
C GLN A 210 -19.90 11.79 9.85
N GLY A 211 -18.98 10.95 10.32
CA GLY A 211 -19.23 9.56 10.66
C GLY A 211 -19.13 8.62 9.46
N ARG A 212 -19.95 7.56 9.48
CA ARG A 212 -19.97 6.52 8.44
C ARG A 212 -20.55 7.07 7.14
N ASN A 213 -19.78 7.00 6.06
CA ASN A 213 -20.22 7.40 4.72
C ASN A 213 -20.27 6.17 3.80
N THR A 214 -21.21 6.18 2.85
CA THR A 214 -21.40 5.14 1.86
C THR A 214 -21.73 5.78 0.53
N VAL A 215 -20.96 5.47 -0.51
CA VAL A 215 -21.09 6.02 -1.86
C VAL A 215 -21.09 4.88 -2.86
N GLU A 216 -22.02 4.87 -3.80
CA GLU A 216 -22.15 3.83 -4.80
C GLU A 216 -21.29 4.16 -6.02
N LEU A 217 -20.60 3.17 -6.58
CA LEU A 217 -19.83 3.28 -7.80
C LEU A 217 -20.54 2.54 -8.92
N LEU A 218 -20.99 3.29 -9.92
CA LEU A 218 -21.68 2.76 -11.08
C LEU A 218 -20.74 2.71 -12.29
N LEU A 219 -20.82 1.63 -13.05
CA LEU A 219 -20.25 1.52 -14.39
C LEU A 219 -21.42 1.43 -15.39
N GLY A 220 -21.59 2.48 -16.19
CA GLY A 220 -22.83 2.69 -16.93
C GLY A 220 -23.99 2.96 -15.97
N ASP A 221 -24.94 2.01 -15.91
CA ASP A 221 -26.12 2.07 -15.04
C ASP A 221 -26.14 0.94 -13.98
N GLN A 222 -25.10 0.12 -13.92
CA GLN A 222 -24.99 -0.99 -12.97
C GLN A 222 -24.10 -0.60 -11.77
N ILE A 223 -24.62 -0.80 -10.56
CA ILE A 223 -23.83 -0.69 -9.33
C ILE A 223 -22.76 -1.78 -9.35
N SER A 224 -21.51 -1.34 -9.42
CA SER A 224 -20.35 -2.22 -9.54
C SER A 224 -19.63 -2.38 -8.20
N ASP A 225 -19.61 -1.33 -7.36
CA ASP A 225 -19.07 -1.41 -6.00
C ASP A 225 -19.74 -0.37 -5.07
N THR A 226 -19.44 -0.44 -3.78
CA THR A 226 -19.90 0.49 -2.75
C THR A 226 -18.75 0.89 -1.84
N LEU A 227 -18.34 2.14 -1.94
CA LEU A 227 -17.26 2.71 -1.17
C LEU A 227 -17.75 3.08 0.23
N ARG A 228 -17.01 2.61 1.23
CA ARG A 228 -17.28 2.92 2.64
C ARG A 228 -16.06 3.56 3.25
N PHE A 229 -16.27 4.68 3.93
CA PHE A 229 -15.20 5.41 4.61
C PHE A 229 -15.76 6.20 5.78
N PHE A 230 -14.92 6.49 6.76
CA PHE A 230 -15.28 7.27 7.93
C PHE A 230 -14.82 8.72 7.77
N SER A 231 -15.72 9.65 8.05
CA SER A 231 -15.46 11.08 8.03
C SER A 231 -15.33 11.62 9.45
N ARG A 232 -14.14 12.07 9.80
CA ARG A 232 -13.86 12.74 11.06
C ARG A 232 -14.38 14.18 11.03
N PRO A 233 -14.65 14.79 12.19
CA PRO A 233 -14.88 16.23 12.26
C PRO A 233 -13.74 17.02 11.62
N ALA A 234 -14.09 18.08 10.89
CA ALA A 234 -13.12 19.02 10.37
C ALA A 234 -12.44 19.74 11.55
N GLU A 235 -11.12 19.94 11.46
CA GLU A 235 -10.43 20.79 12.43
C GLU A 235 -10.80 22.26 12.20
N LYS A 236 -11.18 22.92 13.30
CA LYS A 236 -11.58 24.32 13.28
C LYS A 236 -10.33 25.19 13.12
N LEU A 237 -10.16 25.75 11.94
CA LEU A 237 -9.16 26.78 11.68
C LEU A 237 -9.43 28.07 12.46
N THR A 238 -8.35 28.75 12.83
CA THR A 238 -8.36 30.17 13.19
C THR A 238 -7.85 31.00 12.02
N VAL A 239 -8.69 31.86 11.45
CA VAL A 239 -8.38 32.69 10.29
C VAL A 239 -8.32 34.15 10.69
N SER A 240 -7.25 34.85 10.32
CA SER A 240 -7.12 36.30 10.52
C SER A 240 -7.22 37.00 9.18
N PHE A 241 -8.20 37.89 9.01
CA PHE A 241 -8.25 38.82 7.89
C PHE A 241 -7.49 40.09 8.27
N LEU A 242 -6.56 40.49 7.41
CA LEU A 242 -5.84 41.76 7.51
C LEU A 242 -6.01 42.47 6.17
N LEU A 243 -6.94 43.44 6.11
CA LEU A 243 -7.36 44.05 4.86
C LEU A 243 -7.18 45.57 4.91
N ASP A 244 -6.52 46.13 3.90
CA ASP A 244 -6.47 47.56 3.62
C ASP A 244 -7.73 48.02 2.91
N ASN A 245 -8.32 47.17 2.06
CA ASN A 245 -9.54 47.45 1.30
C ASN A 245 -10.58 46.32 1.52
N PRO A 246 -11.44 46.42 2.55
CA PRO A 246 -12.48 45.43 2.79
C PRO A 246 -13.55 45.48 1.70
N ASP A 247 -13.97 44.32 1.20
CA ASP A 247 -15.01 44.19 0.17
C ASP A 247 -16.11 43.19 0.58
N PHE A 248 -17.10 42.99 -0.30
CA PHE A 248 -18.20 42.05 -0.02
C PHE A 248 -17.72 40.60 0.03
N GLU A 249 -16.75 40.22 -0.81
CA GLU A 249 -16.22 38.85 -0.86
C GLU A 249 -15.54 38.47 0.46
N THR A 250 -14.63 39.29 0.95
CA THR A 250 -13.91 39.01 2.21
C THR A 250 -14.84 38.98 3.42
N ARG A 251 -15.87 39.82 3.46
CA ARG A 251 -16.92 39.77 4.49
C ARG A 251 -17.79 38.51 4.39
N ALA A 252 -18.18 38.12 3.18
CA ALA A 252 -18.96 36.90 2.94
C ALA A 252 -18.16 35.66 3.37
N LEU A 253 -16.87 35.60 3.02
CA LEU A 253 -15.97 34.53 3.42
C LEU A 253 -15.77 34.47 4.94
N ALA A 254 -15.52 35.62 5.58
CA ALA A 254 -15.38 35.69 7.04
C ALA A 254 -16.65 35.22 7.76
N THR A 255 -17.81 35.62 7.27
CA THR A 255 -19.12 35.20 7.80
C THR A 255 -19.36 33.70 7.59
N TRP A 256 -19.06 33.18 6.40
CA TRP A 256 -19.20 31.77 6.08
C TRP A 256 -18.26 30.88 6.92
N LEU A 257 -17.00 31.31 7.10
CA LEU A 257 -16.05 30.64 7.99
C LEU A 257 -16.60 30.60 9.43
N GLY A 258 -17.12 31.72 9.92
CA GLY A 258 -17.75 31.81 11.23
C GLY A 258 -18.95 30.87 11.40
N LYS A 259 -19.84 30.82 10.41
CA LYS A 259 -21.00 29.89 10.38
C LYS A 259 -20.58 28.42 10.37
N ASN A 260 -19.45 28.09 9.73
CA ASN A 260 -18.86 26.75 9.74
C ASN A 260 -18.06 26.42 11.02
N GLY A 261 -18.09 27.32 12.02
CA GLY A 261 -17.49 27.10 13.33
C GLY A 261 -15.99 27.37 13.40
N HIS A 262 -15.40 27.99 12.37
CA HIS A 262 -14.01 28.48 12.41
C HIS A 262 -13.87 29.71 13.30
N GLY A 263 -12.71 29.88 13.94
CA GLY A 263 -12.36 31.13 14.61
C GLY A 263 -11.98 32.17 13.57
N VAL A 264 -12.59 33.35 13.57
CA VAL A 264 -12.28 34.40 12.61
C VAL A 264 -11.97 35.69 13.34
N ARG A 265 -10.81 36.28 13.05
CA ARG A 265 -10.45 37.65 13.43
C ARG A 265 -10.46 38.50 12.19
N TYR A 266 -11.35 39.47 12.11
CA TYR A 266 -11.50 40.33 10.95
C TYR A 266 -10.98 41.73 11.27
N GLU A 267 -9.79 42.07 10.76
CA GLU A 267 -9.18 43.39 10.90
C GLU A 267 -9.15 44.08 9.54
N ALA A 268 -9.88 45.20 9.43
CA ALA A 268 -9.95 45.98 8.21
C ALA A 268 -9.70 47.46 8.48
N LYS A 269 -8.87 48.09 7.63
CA LYS A 269 -8.66 49.53 7.64
C LYS A 269 -9.83 50.20 6.92
N LEU A 270 -10.58 51.05 7.62
CA LEU A 270 -11.71 51.79 7.04
C LEU A 270 -11.25 53.14 6.47
N SER A 271 -10.28 53.78 7.12
CA SER A 271 -9.69 55.04 6.68
C SER A 271 -8.31 55.27 7.32
N LYS A 272 -7.66 56.40 7.05
CA LYS A 272 -6.35 56.73 7.65
C LYS A 272 -6.50 56.87 9.17
N GLY A 273 -6.03 55.86 9.90
CA GLY A 273 -6.07 55.82 11.38
C GLY A 273 -7.31 55.15 11.97
N VAL A 274 -8.28 54.71 11.15
CA VAL A 274 -9.47 53.99 11.63
C VAL A 274 -9.42 52.53 11.20
N GLN A 275 -9.46 51.64 12.18
CA GLN A 275 -9.49 50.20 11.98
C GLN A 275 -10.77 49.62 12.61
N SER A 276 -11.38 48.67 11.91
CA SER A 276 -12.46 47.85 12.44
C SER A 276 -11.89 46.47 12.77
N SER A 277 -12.16 45.98 13.99
CA SER A 277 -11.81 44.64 14.41
C SER A 277 -13.08 43.91 14.86
N GLN A 278 -13.30 42.71 14.34
CA GLN A 278 -14.37 41.81 14.78
C GLN A 278 -13.77 40.43 15.07
N ASN A 279 -14.20 39.80 16.16
CA ASN A 279 -13.87 38.41 16.46
C ASN A 279 -15.15 37.58 16.38
N ILE A 280 -15.18 36.60 15.49
CA ILE A 280 -16.26 35.62 15.32
C ILE A 280 -15.74 34.28 15.85
N ASN A 281 -16.44 33.71 16.83
CA ASN A 281 -15.98 32.56 17.61
C ASN A 281 -14.65 32.84 18.37
N ALA A 282 -14.27 31.97 19.31
CA ALA A 282 -13.04 32.14 20.08
C ALA A 282 -11.79 31.92 19.19
N ALA A 283 -11.29 32.99 18.57
CA ALA A 283 -10.12 32.98 17.70
C ALA A 283 -8.81 33.09 18.51
N LYS A 284 -7.99 32.02 18.52
CA LYS A 284 -6.67 32.00 19.16
C LYS A 284 -5.59 32.57 18.21
N GLU A 285 -4.39 32.00 18.20
CA GLU A 285 -3.41 32.31 17.16
C GLU A 285 -3.91 31.83 15.79
N SER A 286 -3.65 32.60 14.75
CA SER A 286 -4.13 32.29 13.39
C SER A 286 -3.33 31.17 12.73
N ASP A 287 -4.04 30.23 12.12
CA ASP A 287 -3.52 29.18 11.24
C ASP A 287 -3.35 29.70 9.81
N LEU A 288 -4.24 30.60 9.40
CA LEU A 288 -4.32 31.22 8.09
C LEU A 288 -4.47 32.73 8.22
N VAL A 289 -3.71 33.49 7.44
CA VAL A 289 -3.89 34.93 7.27
C VAL A 289 -4.47 35.18 5.86
N VAL A 290 -5.64 35.77 5.78
CA VAL A 290 -6.24 36.24 4.52
C VAL A 290 -5.98 37.73 4.39
N THR A 291 -5.40 38.16 3.28
CA THR A 291 -4.94 39.55 3.13
C THR A 291 -4.92 40.00 1.67
N ASP A 292 -4.69 41.28 1.45
CA ASP A 292 -4.47 41.86 0.12
C ASP A 292 -2.98 41.97 -0.22
N ALA A 293 -2.68 42.24 -1.49
CA ALA A 293 -1.29 42.35 -1.96
C ALA A 293 -0.53 43.52 -1.31
N GLY A 294 -1.23 44.58 -0.89
CA GLY A 294 -0.63 45.74 -0.21
C GLY A 294 0.02 45.35 1.12
N ASN A 295 -0.56 44.38 1.82
CA ASN A 295 -0.08 43.87 3.09
C ASN A 295 1.02 42.80 2.97
N ALA A 296 1.49 42.43 1.78
CA ALA A 296 2.53 41.41 1.61
C ALA A 296 3.83 41.75 2.38
N GLY A 297 4.15 43.04 2.51
CA GLY A 297 5.31 43.54 3.25
C GLY A 297 5.12 43.61 4.78
N ASN A 298 3.90 43.42 5.28
CA ASN A 298 3.53 43.63 6.68
C ASN A 298 4.27 42.66 7.63
N VAL A 299 4.69 43.18 8.79
CA VAL A 299 5.42 42.41 9.81
C VAL A 299 4.60 41.22 10.31
N LEU A 300 3.28 41.36 10.47
CA LEU A 300 2.41 40.28 10.93
C LEU A 300 2.35 39.14 9.91
N VAL A 301 2.25 39.47 8.62
CA VAL A 301 2.24 38.51 7.51
C VAL A 301 3.57 37.74 7.46
N LYS A 302 4.69 38.46 7.50
CA LYS A 302 6.03 37.85 7.51
C LYS A 302 6.27 36.98 8.75
N LYS A 303 5.81 37.44 9.92
CA LYS A 303 5.91 36.69 11.18
C LYS A 303 5.10 35.39 11.10
N ALA A 304 3.87 35.46 10.56
CA ALA A 304 3.03 34.28 10.36
C ALA A 304 3.69 33.26 9.43
N LEU A 305 4.22 33.69 8.27
CA LEU A 305 4.91 32.80 7.34
C LEU A 305 6.15 32.14 7.96
N ASN A 306 6.95 32.92 8.69
CA ASN A 306 8.14 32.41 9.38
C ASN A 306 7.81 31.40 10.48
N ALA A 307 6.62 31.50 11.09
CA ALA A 307 6.09 30.52 12.03
C ALA A 307 5.46 29.28 11.34
N GLY A 308 5.55 29.17 10.01
CA GLY A 308 5.02 28.05 9.24
C GLY A 308 3.52 28.13 8.94
N ARG A 309 2.88 29.26 9.21
CA ARG A 309 1.45 29.48 8.96
C ARG A 309 1.20 29.83 7.50
N SER A 310 -0.05 29.74 7.09
CA SER A 310 -0.44 29.99 5.71
C SER A 310 -0.90 31.42 5.49
N ILE A 311 -0.67 31.94 4.29
CA ILE A 311 -1.15 33.24 3.84
C ILE A 311 -1.93 33.03 2.55
N LEU A 312 -3.10 33.64 2.44
CA LEU A 312 -3.90 33.66 1.22
C LEU A 312 -4.14 35.11 0.79
N PHE A 313 -3.64 35.44 -0.39
CA PHE A 313 -3.88 36.72 -1.04
C PHE A 313 -5.16 36.66 -1.88
N VAL A 314 -6.06 37.59 -1.60
CA VAL A 314 -7.33 37.78 -2.31
C VAL A 314 -7.45 39.24 -2.80
N ASN A 315 -8.49 39.52 -3.58
CA ASN A 315 -8.84 40.87 -4.04
C ASN A 315 -7.73 41.57 -4.83
N LEU A 316 -7.09 40.84 -5.73
CA LEU A 316 -6.11 41.44 -6.64
C LEU A 316 -6.80 42.38 -7.62
N THR A 317 -6.23 43.56 -7.84
CA THR A 317 -6.73 44.54 -8.81
C THR A 317 -5.82 44.63 -10.03
N ASN A 318 -4.51 44.48 -9.81
CA ASN A 318 -3.51 44.43 -10.87
C ASN A 318 -2.57 43.25 -10.64
N PRO A 319 -2.97 42.03 -11.06
CA PRO A 319 -2.22 40.81 -10.81
C PRO A 319 -0.75 40.89 -11.22
N GLY A 320 -0.43 41.58 -12.32
CA GLY A 320 0.96 41.69 -12.80
C GLY A 320 1.88 42.37 -11.79
N THR A 321 1.49 43.53 -11.26
CA THR A 321 2.31 44.29 -10.30
C THR A 321 2.21 43.75 -8.89
N GLU A 322 1.02 43.30 -8.48
CA GLU A 322 0.75 42.82 -7.13
C GLU A 322 1.44 41.48 -6.87
N ILE A 323 1.45 40.56 -7.85
CA ILE A 323 2.19 39.30 -7.72
C ILE A 323 3.70 39.55 -7.62
N ALA A 324 4.24 40.52 -8.37
CA ALA A 324 5.64 40.89 -8.24
C ALA A 324 5.98 41.41 -6.83
N THR A 325 5.06 42.15 -6.20
CA THR A 325 5.17 42.60 -4.81
C THR A 325 5.14 41.43 -3.83
N ILE A 326 4.19 40.49 -3.99
CA ILE A 326 4.09 39.28 -3.16
C ILE A 326 5.38 38.45 -3.26
N ASN A 327 5.85 38.19 -4.48
CA ASN A 327 7.08 37.45 -4.74
C ASN A 327 8.29 38.09 -4.06
N ARG A 328 8.45 39.42 -4.18
CA ARG A 328 9.54 40.14 -3.54
C ARG A 328 9.46 40.09 -2.01
N ALA A 329 8.26 40.20 -1.45
CA ALA A 329 8.06 40.28 -0.01
C ALA A 329 8.21 38.94 0.70
N LEU A 330 7.78 37.84 0.06
CA LEU A 330 7.66 36.51 0.68
C LEU A 330 8.57 35.45 0.05
N GLY A 331 9.33 35.79 -1.00
CA GLY A 331 10.25 34.87 -1.67
C GLY A 331 9.57 33.85 -2.60
N THR A 332 8.32 34.08 -2.99
CA THR A 332 7.58 33.21 -3.91
C THR A 332 7.94 33.48 -5.37
N ARG A 333 7.51 32.60 -6.29
CA ARG A 333 7.81 32.69 -7.73
C ARG A 333 6.57 32.56 -8.61
N PHE A 334 5.46 33.14 -8.19
CA PHE A 334 4.25 33.15 -9.01
C PHE A 334 4.47 33.93 -10.30
N GLN A 335 3.91 33.42 -11.39
CA GLN A 335 3.89 34.10 -12.69
C GLN A 335 2.48 34.05 -13.23
N VAL A 336 2.01 35.17 -13.77
CA VAL A 336 0.71 35.26 -14.42
C VAL A 336 0.84 35.82 -15.82
N LYS A 337 -0.01 35.34 -16.71
CA LYS A 337 -0.15 35.83 -18.08
C LYS A 337 -1.59 36.30 -18.29
N LYS A 338 -1.76 37.47 -18.90
CA LYS A 338 -3.08 37.96 -19.32
C LYS A 338 -3.62 37.08 -20.45
N ILE A 339 -4.86 36.62 -20.34
CA ILE A 339 -5.51 35.70 -21.30
C ILE A 339 -6.67 36.34 -22.06
N SER A 340 -7.26 37.42 -21.54
CA SER A 340 -8.37 38.14 -22.18
C SER A 340 -8.23 39.64 -21.97
N ASN A 341 -8.84 40.44 -22.86
CA ASN A 341 -8.98 41.89 -22.69
C ASN A 341 -10.27 42.29 -21.97
N GLU A 342 -11.19 41.35 -21.77
CA GLU A 342 -12.36 41.55 -20.94
C GLU A 342 -11.96 41.75 -19.47
N PRO A 343 -12.72 42.55 -18.68
CA PRO A 343 -12.40 42.80 -17.29
C PRO A 343 -12.50 41.54 -16.41
N ASN A 344 -13.27 40.54 -16.86
CA ASN A 344 -13.53 39.29 -16.16
C ASN A 344 -13.60 38.14 -17.16
N VAL A 345 -13.24 36.93 -16.73
CA VAL A 345 -13.39 35.69 -17.49
C VAL A 345 -14.26 34.72 -16.68
N LYS A 346 -15.23 34.07 -17.34
CA LYS A 346 -16.07 33.04 -16.71
C LYS A 346 -15.21 31.82 -16.38
N VAL A 347 -15.25 31.39 -15.12
CA VAL A 347 -14.60 30.15 -14.68
C VAL A 347 -15.60 28.99 -14.73
N THR A 348 -16.82 29.24 -14.25
CA THR A 348 -17.97 28.36 -14.36
C THR A 348 -19.20 29.18 -14.75
N SER A 349 -20.37 28.53 -14.84
CA SER A 349 -21.66 29.22 -15.01
C SER A 349 -21.97 30.22 -13.88
N GLU A 350 -21.36 30.04 -12.70
CA GLU A 350 -21.80 30.66 -11.45
C GLU A 350 -20.89 31.80 -10.96
N PHE A 351 -19.64 31.91 -11.45
CA PHE A 351 -18.70 32.96 -11.01
C PHE A 351 -17.60 33.29 -12.03
N ASN A 352 -16.97 34.45 -11.77
CA ASN A 352 -15.95 35.05 -12.63
C ASN A 352 -14.59 35.14 -11.92
N ALA A 353 -13.53 35.22 -12.72
CA ALA A 353 -12.17 35.52 -12.28
C ALA A 353 -11.56 36.64 -13.10
N LEU A 354 -10.44 37.17 -12.62
CA LEU A 354 -9.62 38.13 -13.35
C LEU A 354 -9.08 37.49 -14.65
N PRO A 355 -8.82 38.28 -15.71
CA PRO A 355 -8.44 37.79 -17.03
C PRO A 355 -6.97 37.36 -17.12
N PHE A 356 -6.50 36.62 -16.12
CA PHE A 356 -5.14 36.15 -15.96
C PHE A 356 -5.13 34.65 -15.67
N GLN A 357 -4.05 34.00 -16.10
CA GLN A 357 -3.79 32.60 -15.81
C GLN A 357 -2.39 32.46 -15.20
N PHE A 358 -2.26 31.61 -14.19
CA PHE A 358 -0.95 31.26 -13.64
C PHE A 358 -0.15 30.37 -14.60
N SER A 359 1.13 30.66 -14.76
CA SER A 359 2.06 29.77 -15.45
C SER A 359 2.26 28.49 -14.62
N LYS A 360 2.25 27.32 -15.26
CA LYS A 360 2.47 26.04 -14.58
C LYS A 360 3.91 25.96 -14.06
N ALA A 361 4.09 25.67 -12.78
CA ALA A 361 5.38 25.38 -12.17
C ALA A 361 5.32 24.10 -11.32
N PRO A 362 6.37 23.25 -11.32
CA PRO A 362 6.33 21.94 -10.66
C PRO A 362 6.30 22.02 -9.13
N TYR A 363 6.71 23.14 -8.55
CA TYR A 363 6.75 23.38 -7.10
C TYR A 363 5.49 24.11 -6.58
N GLN A 364 4.48 24.28 -7.43
CA GLN A 364 3.22 24.94 -7.11
C GLN A 364 2.08 23.92 -7.07
N LEU A 365 1.22 24.05 -6.06
CA LEU A 365 -0.04 23.33 -5.96
C LEU A 365 -1.12 24.18 -6.64
N THR A 366 -1.89 23.57 -7.52
CA THR A 366 -3.01 24.23 -8.21
C THR A 366 -4.31 23.57 -7.79
N THR A 367 -5.38 24.35 -7.65
CA THR A 367 -6.71 23.80 -7.42
C THR A 367 -7.36 23.50 -8.77
N PRO A 368 -7.70 22.24 -9.11
CA PRO A 368 -8.36 21.92 -10.36
C PRO A 368 -9.64 22.76 -10.53
N GLY A 369 -9.82 23.37 -11.71
CA GLY A 369 -11.00 24.18 -12.02
C GLY A 369 -11.04 25.60 -11.43
N TYR A 370 -10.06 25.99 -10.60
CA TYR A 370 -10.02 27.34 -10.01
C TYR A 370 -8.69 28.05 -10.29
N PRO A 371 -8.69 29.36 -10.58
CA PRO A 371 -7.48 30.13 -10.83
C PRO A 371 -6.83 30.54 -9.50
N VAL A 372 -6.42 29.54 -8.72
CA VAL A 372 -5.77 29.68 -7.42
C VAL A 372 -4.52 28.80 -7.39
N VAL A 373 -3.39 29.38 -6.97
CA VAL A 373 -2.11 28.69 -6.90
C VAL A 373 -1.47 28.90 -5.53
N ILE A 374 -0.88 27.83 -5.01
CA ILE A 374 -0.21 27.80 -3.71
C ILE A 374 1.25 27.39 -3.91
N GLU A 375 2.17 28.12 -3.29
CA GLU A 375 3.60 27.79 -3.24
C GLU A 375 4.01 27.49 -1.80
N LYS A 376 4.78 26.42 -1.61
CA LYS A 376 5.31 26.05 -0.29
C LYS A 376 6.60 26.82 -0.02
N GLN A 377 6.62 27.51 1.11
CA GLN A 377 7.78 28.22 1.68
C GLN A 377 8.02 27.65 3.10
N LYS A 378 8.40 28.49 4.07
CA LYS A 378 8.37 28.09 5.49
C LYS A 378 6.95 27.71 5.94
N GLY A 379 5.95 28.42 5.43
CA GLY A 379 4.53 28.05 5.47
C GLY A 379 3.98 27.85 4.05
N LYS A 380 2.72 28.17 3.81
CA LYS A 380 2.12 28.13 2.46
C LYS A 380 1.68 29.53 2.06
N VAL A 381 1.97 29.94 0.83
CA VAL A 381 1.49 31.20 0.27
C VAL A 381 0.56 30.88 -0.88
N GLY A 382 -0.69 31.31 -0.80
CA GLY A 382 -1.70 31.15 -1.85
C GLY A 382 -2.05 32.50 -2.47
N VAL A 383 -2.33 32.52 -3.77
CA VAL A 383 -2.83 33.68 -4.49
C VAL A 383 -4.07 33.28 -5.29
N SER A 384 -5.17 34.01 -5.11
CA SER A 384 -6.43 33.79 -5.80
C SER A 384 -6.70 34.86 -6.85
N LEU A 385 -6.99 34.46 -8.08
CA LEU A 385 -7.49 35.37 -9.13
C LEU A 385 -9.01 35.38 -9.23
N LEU A 386 -9.71 34.73 -8.29
CA LEU A 386 -11.17 34.82 -8.19
C LEU A 386 -11.57 36.27 -7.94
N ASN A 387 -12.63 36.72 -8.62
CA ASN A 387 -13.15 38.07 -8.43
C ASN A 387 -14.24 38.07 -7.35
N GLU A 388 -15.44 37.56 -7.67
CA GLU A 388 -16.57 37.51 -6.75
C GLU A 388 -17.21 36.12 -6.74
N THR A 389 -17.38 35.54 -5.56
CA THR A 389 -18.06 34.26 -5.35
C THR A 389 -19.29 34.40 -4.43
N PHE A 390 -19.39 35.49 -3.66
CA PHE A 390 -20.56 35.77 -2.81
C PHE A 390 -21.93 35.78 -3.52
N PRO A 391 -22.07 36.10 -4.84
CA PRO A 391 -23.38 36.01 -5.51
C PRO A 391 -23.99 34.60 -5.48
N MET A 392 -23.16 33.55 -5.39
CA MET A 392 -23.61 32.17 -5.19
C MET A 392 -24.39 32.00 -3.88
N GLN A 393 -23.91 32.63 -2.80
CA GLN A 393 -24.62 32.59 -1.52
C GLN A 393 -25.95 33.34 -1.59
N LEU A 394 -25.99 34.47 -2.31
CA LEU A 394 -27.19 35.29 -2.46
C LEU A 394 -28.27 34.61 -3.31
N THR A 395 -27.86 33.80 -4.29
CA THR A 395 -28.75 33.03 -5.17
C THR A 395 -29.20 31.70 -4.56
N GLY A 396 -28.72 31.36 -3.36
CA GLY A 396 -29.09 30.14 -2.64
C GLY A 396 -28.22 28.93 -2.94
N ASP A 397 -27.21 29.06 -3.81
CA ASP A 397 -26.25 27.99 -4.11
C ASP A 397 -25.09 27.99 -3.11
N SER A 398 -25.42 27.73 -1.84
CA SER A 398 -24.44 27.61 -0.77
C SER A 398 -23.50 26.41 -0.97
N VAL A 399 -23.95 25.37 -1.68
CA VAL A 399 -23.17 24.15 -1.93
C VAL A 399 -22.03 24.43 -2.91
N ALA A 400 -22.28 25.16 -4.00
CA ALA A 400 -21.22 25.58 -4.91
C ALA A 400 -20.20 26.49 -4.22
N TYR A 401 -20.67 27.46 -3.43
CA TYR A 401 -19.80 28.33 -2.63
C TYR A 401 -18.90 27.52 -1.67
N GLU A 402 -19.49 26.57 -0.94
CA GLU A 402 -18.77 25.66 -0.06
C GLU A 402 -17.73 24.84 -0.82
N ARG A 403 -18.08 24.33 -2.01
CA ARG A 403 -17.17 23.55 -2.85
C ARG A 403 -15.94 24.37 -3.24
N VAL A 404 -16.12 25.63 -3.69
CA VAL A 404 -15.03 26.53 -4.07
C VAL A 404 -14.08 26.75 -2.89
N TRP A 405 -14.61 27.23 -1.77
CA TRP A 405 -13.77 27.62 -0.64
C TRP A 405 -13.18 26.44 0.13
N ASN A 406 -13.89 25.31 0.24
CA ASN A 406 -13.29 24.10 0.81
C ASN A 406 -12.13 23.58 -0.05
N SER A 407 -12.24 23.64 -1.38
CA SER A 407 -11.16 23.24 -2.29
C SER A 407 -9.91 24.11 -2.13
N ILE A 408 -10.09 25.43 -2.02
CA ILE A 408 -8.98 26.38 -1.80
C ILE A 408 -8.38 26.19 -0.41
N LEU A 409 -9.22 26.15 0.63
CA LEU A 409 -8.78 26.00 2.01
C LEU A 409 -8.06 24.68 2.22
N ALA A 410 -8.46 23.58 1.57
CA ALA A 410 -7.76 22.31 1.64
C ALA A 410 -6.27 22.44 1.27
N LEU A 411 -5.92 23.29 0.30
CA LEU A 411 -4.53 23.50 -0.11
C LEU A 411 -3.77 24.44 0.84
N VAL A 412 -4.41 25.50 1.34
CA VAL A 412 -3.76 26.47 2.25
C VAL A 412 -3.81 26.05 3.72
N ARG A 413 -4.57 25.04 4.14
CA ARG A 413 -4.57 24.57 5.53
C ARG A 413 -3.16 24.17 5.99
N PRO A 414 -2.75 24.51 7.23
CA PRO A 414 -1.50 24.00 7.78
C PRO A 414 -1.56 22.48 7.90
N VAL A 415 -0.40 21.84 8.06
CA VAL A 415 -0.35 20.40 8.33
C VAL A 415 -1.02 20.15 9.67
N LEU A 416 -2.15 19.45 9.64
CA LEU A 416 -3.00 19.21 10.79
C LEU A 416 -2.32 18.29 11.82
N GLY A 417 -2.70 18.45 13.08
CA GLY A 417 -2.30 17.53 14.15
C GLY A 417 -3.07 16.21 14.05
N LYS A 418 -2.42 15.07 14.36
CA LYS A 418 -3.03 13.74 14.40
C LYS A 418 -3.75 13.33 13.10
N ASN A 419 -2.99 13.21 12.03
CA ASN A 419 -3.44 12.65 10.77
C ASN A 419 -3.36 11.12 10.79
N LEU A 420 -4.49 10.48 10.48
CA LEU A 420 -4.63 9.04 10.36
C LEU A 420 -4.94 8.74 8.90
N GLU A 421 -4.08 7.96 8.25
CA GLU A 421 -4.27 7.54 6.87
C GLU A 421 -4.42 6.02 6.84
N VAL A 422 -5.56 5.58 6.32
CA VAL A 422 -5.89 4.16 6.15
C VAL A 422 -6.25 3.97 4.68
N PRO A 423 -5.45 3.24 3.89
CA PRO A 423 -5.83 2.90 2.54
C PRO A 423 -7.03 1.94 2.59
N ALA A 424 -8.02 2.18 1.74
CA ALA A 424 -9.18 1.33 1.57
C ALA A 424 -9.28 0.86 0.11
N PRO A 425 -9.87 -0.33 -0.15
CA PRO A 425 -10.58 -1.19 0.80
C PRO A 425 -9.65 -1.90 1.80
N VAL A 426 -10.15 -2.11 3.01
CA VAL A 426 -9.49 -2.91 4.06
C VAL A 426 -10.16 -4.28 4.10
N PHE A 427 -9.39 -5.35 4.11
CA PHE A 427 -9.93 -6.71 3.97
C PHE A 427 -9.69 -7.58 5.20
N ALA A 428 -10.71 -8.31 5.63
CA ALA A 428 -10.63 -9.28 6.71
C ALA A 428 -9.58 -10.36 6.40
N GLY A 429 -8.67 -10.60 7.34
CA GLY A 429 -7.60 -11.58 7.23
C GLY A 429 -6.40 -11.15 6.38
N LEU A 430 -6.40 -9.94 5.81
CA LEU A 430 -5.27 -9.43 5.02
C LEU A 430 -4.57 -8.25 5.72
N PRO A 431 -3.23 -8.17 5.65
CA PRO A 431 -2.48 -7.09 6.28
C PRO A 431 -2.80 -5.74 5.64
N THR A 432 -3.08 -4.75 6.48
CA THR A 432 -3.34 -3.36 6.12
C THR A 432 -2.42 -2.45 6.91
N ARG A 433 -1.74 -1.54 6.21
CA ARG A 433 -0.88 -0.54 6.83
C ARG A 433 -1.70 0.68 7.23
N ILE A 434 -1.55 1.11 8.47
CA ILE A 434 -2.15 2.33 9.02
C ILE A 434 -1.02 3.32 9.27
N ASP A 435 -1.09 4.48 8.63
CA ASP A 435 -0.09 5.53 8.82
C ASP A 435 -0.59 6.61 9.78
N LEU A 436 0.27 6.97 10.74
CA LEU A 436 0.01 7.90 11.82
C LEU A 436 0.99 9.06 11.71
N ASN A 437 0.51 10.29 11.68
CA ASN A 437 1.36 11.47 11.59
C ASN A 437 0.85 12.59 12.51
N GLY A 438 1.75 13.31 13.16
CA GLY A 438 1.43 14.42 14.04
C GLY A 438 0.82 14.01 15.38
N PHE A 439 1.14 12.82 15.89
CA PHE A 439 0.75 12.35 17.23
C PHE A 439 1.87 12.67 18.25
N PRO A 440 1.68 13.62 19.18
CA PRO A 440 2.74 14.03 20.11
C PRO A 440 3.22 12.91 21.05
N ASP A 441 2.30 12.03 21.44
CA ASP A 441 2.59 10.84 22.24
C ASP A 441 2.11 9.62 21.47
N LEU A 442 2.94 9.17 20.54
CA LEU A 442 2.68 7.94 19.81
C LEU A 442 3.03 6.77 20.73
N GLY A 443 2.00 6.13 21.30
CA GLY A 443 2.18 4.91 22.09
C GLY A 443 2.88 3.80 21.29
N LYS A 444 3.43 2.80 21.98
CA LYS A 444 3.98 1.59 21.31
C LYS A 444 2.86 0.68 20.77
N GLU A 445 1.66 0.84 21.28
CA GLU A 445 0.50 0.01 21.02
C GLU A 445 -0.70 0.90 20.70
N MET A 446 -1.60 0.36 19.89
CA MET A 446 -2.86 0.99 19.49
C MET A 446 -3.95 -0.08 19.44
N ARG A 447 -5.11 0.18 20.05
CA ARG A 447 -6.26 -0.72 20.04
C ARG A 447 -7.23 -0.39 18.92
N ILE A 448 -7.51 -1.40 18.10
CA ILE A 448 -8.45 -1.36 16.98
C ILE A 448 -9.51 -2.44 17.23
N GLY A 449 -10.71 -2.03 17.63
CA GLY A 449 -11.78 -2.94 18.03
C GLY A 449 -11.42 -3.71 19.30
N THR A 450 -11.15 -5.00 19.14
CA THR A 450 -10.65 -5.93 20.17
C THR A 450 -9.17 -6.28 20.00
N ASP A 451 -8.56 -5.91 18.88
CA ASP A 451 -7.16 -6.19 18.59
C ASP A 451 -6.24 -5.07 19.13
N THR A 452 -5.02 -5.46 19.48
CA THR A 452 -3.92 -4.54 19.81
C THR A 452 -2.86 -4.66 18.72
N VAL A 453 -2.51 -3.55 18.09
CA VAL A 453 -1.45 -3.47 17.07
C VAL A 453 -0.26 -2.68 17.58
N TYR A 454 0.93 -3.12 17.22
CA TYR A 454 2.16 -2.41 17.54
C TYR A 454 2.41 -1.30 16.53
N VAL A 455 2.79 -0.13 17.05
CA VAL A 455 3.12 1.03 16.23
C VAL A 455 4.64 1.12 16.10
N GLU A 456 5.12 1.01 14.86
CA GLU A 456 6.50 1.26 14.49
C GLU A 456 6.72 2.78 14.34
N LYS A 457 7.47 3.36 15.27
CA LYS A 457 7.79 4.79 15.23
C LYS A 457 8.74 5.10 14.07
N SER A 458 8.54 6.24 13.42
CA SER A 458 9.46 6.72 12.40
C SER A 458 10.77 7.19 13.01
N ALA A 459 11.91 6.77 12.46
CA ALA A 459 13.24 7.24 12.85
C ALA A 459 13.48 8.73 12.53
N PHE A 460 12.72 9.31 11.60
CA PHE A 460 12.88 10.70 11.16
C PHE A 460 11.93 11.68 11.86
N ASN A 461 10.81 11.19 12.39
CA ASN A 461 9.81 12.02 13.05
C ASN A 461 9.13 11.24 14.18
N GLU A 462 9.47 11.57 15.42
CA GLU A 462 8.92 10.92 16.62
C GLU A 462 7.38 11.03 16.73
N LYS A 463 6.78 12.01 16.03
CA LYS A 463 5.33 12.20 15.96
C LYS A 463 4.66 11.39 14.85
N SER A 464 5.42 10.56 14.14
CA SER A 464 4.92 9.71 13.06
C SER A 464 5.26 8.25 13.32
N GLY A 465 4.43 7.37 12.80
CA GLY A 465 4.68 5.94 12.78
C GLY A 465 3.69 5.22 11.89
N ALA A 466 3.84 3.91 11.81
CA ALA A 466 2.95 3.04 11.08
C ALA A 466 2.61 1.81 11.91
N ALA A 467 1.42 1.27 11.71
CA ALA A 467 1.02 -0.02 12.28
C ALA A 467 0.61 -0.95 11.16
N LEU A 468 1.02 -2.22 11.26
CA LEU A 468 0.50 -3.28 10.39
C LEU A 468 -0.63 -3.99 11.14
N TRP A 469 -1.82 -3.98 10.56
CA TRP A 469 -3.02 -4.56 11.16
C TRP A 469 -3.62 -5.63 10.26
N VAL A 470 -3.93 -6.80 10.82
CA VAL A 470 -4.66 -7.87 10.14
C VAL A 470 -6.02 -7.99 10.80
N PRO A 471 -7.08 -7.38 10.25
CA PRO A 471 -8.40 -7.38 10.86
C PRO A 471 -9.00 -8.78 10.86
N ARG A 472 -9.52 -9.23 12.00
CA ARG A 472 -10.20 -10.53 12.12
C ARG A 472 -11.70 -10.45 11.88
N GLU A 473 -12.29 -9.29 12.15
CA GLU A 473 -13.72 -9.04 12.03
C GLU A 473 -14.01 -8.15 10.83
N SER A 474 -15.15 -8.38 10.17
CA SER A 474 -15.66 -7.52 9.09
C SER A 474 -16.68 -6.51 9.61
N GLY A 475 -16.83 -5.38 8.91
CA GLY A 475 -17.74 -4.30 9.28
C GLY A 475 -16.99 -3.08 9.84
N TRP A 476 -17.71 -2.24 10.57
CA TRP A 476 -17.14 -1.04 11.18
C TRP A 476 -16.39 -1.39 12.47
N VAL A 477 -15.08 -1.17 12.49
CA VAL A 477 -14.20 -1.43 13.64
C VAL A 477 -13.71 -0.11 14.23
N THR A 478 -13.97 0.12 15.52
CA THR A 478 -13.65 1.38 16.20
C THR A 478 -12.20 1.46 16.67
N LEU A 479 -11.55 2.61 16.44
CA LEU A 479 -10.25 2.95 16.99
C LEU A 479 -10.42 3.59 18.39
N LYS A 480 -9.97 2.91 19.46
CA LYS A 480 -10.28 3.32 20.85
C LYS A 480 -9.28 4.31 21.46
N ASP A 481 -8.03 4.29 21.02
CA ASP A 481 -6.94 4.82 21.86
C ASP A 481 -6.47 6.24 21.54
N SER A 482 -6.96 6.88 20.46
CA SER A 482 -6.39 8.19 20.08
C SER A 482 -7.34 9.14 19.37
N ILE A 483 -8.26 8.62 18.56
CA ILE A 483 -9.17 9.42 17.73
C ILE A 483 -10.49 8.66 17.58
N PRO A 484 -11.65 9.28 17.84
CA PRO A 484 -12.95 8.66 17.58
C PRO A 484 -13.11 8.47 16.08
N THR A 485 -12.72 7.29 15.59
CA THR A 485 -12.69 6.91 14.18
C THR A 485 -13.09 5.46 14.08
N GLU A 486 -13.70 5.10 12.95
CA GLU A 486 -13.97 3.71 12.62
C GLU A 486 -13.37 3.40 11.24
N ILE A 487 -13.00 2.14 11.03
CA ILE A 487 -12.48 1.63 9.76
C ILE A 487 -13.46 0.56 9.29
N PHE A 488 -13.87 0.61 8.02
CA PHE A 488 -14.71 -0.43 7.44
C PHE A 488 -13.85 -1.55 6.88
N VAL A 489 -14.09 -2.77 7.35
CA VAL A 489 -13.40 -4.00 6.90
C VAL A 489 -14.36 -4.84 6.05
N GLU A 490 -13.91 -5.18 4.85
CA GLU A 490 -14.63 -5.99 3.88
C GLU A 490 -14.24 -7.47 3.99
N SER A 491 -15.22 -8.38 3.94
CA SER A 491 -14.98 -9.83 3.92
C SER A 491 -15.31 -10.50 2.58
N ASN A 492 -16.11 -9.85 1.73
CA ASN A 492 -16.55 -10.43 0.45
C ASN A 492 -16.92 -9.33 -0.56
N SER A 493 -15.92 -8.61 -1.07
CA SER A 493 -16.11 -7.66 -2.17
C SER A 493 -15.39 -8.14 -3.44
N PRO A 494 -15.70 -7.58 -4.62
CA PRO A 494 -15.07 -7.96 -5.88
C PRO A 494 -13.53 -7.91 -5.83
N GLY A 495 -12.96 -6.99 -5.06
CA GLY A 495 -11.52 -6.82 -4.89
C GLY A 495 -10.85 -7.82 -3.93
N PHE A 496 -11.60 -8.49 -3.06
CA PHE A 496 -11.06 -9.33 -1.98
C PHE A 496 -10.17 -10.46 -2.50
N LYS A 497 -10.63 -11.21 -3.51
CA LYS A 497 -9.89 -12.36 -4.07
C LYS A 497 -8.58 -11.94 -4.73
N ILE A 498 -8.59 -10.78 -5.38
CA ILE A 498 -7.39 -10.19 -6.00
C ILE A 498 -6.38 -9.81 -4.92
N ALA A 499 -6.85 -9.16 -3.84
CA ALA A 499 -6.00 -8.79 -2.72
C ALA A 499 -5.43 -10.02 -2.00
N GLN A 500 -6.24 -11.06 -1.78
CA GLN A 500 -5.80 -12.31 -1.17
C GLN A 500 -4.73 -13.01 -2.00
N MET A 501 -4.92 -13.11 -3.32
CA MET A 501 -3.93 -13.72 -4.20
C MET A 501 -2.63 -12.91 -4.23
N ARG A 502 -2.73 -11.58 -4.30
CA ARG A 502 -1.56 -10.69 -4.27
C ARG A 502 -0.77 -10.85 -2.97
N ASP A 503 -1.46 -10.86 -1.83
CA ASP A 503 -0.84 -11.07 -0.52
C ASP A 503 -0.15 -12.44 -0.45
N PHE A 504 -0.83 -13.50 -0.87
CA PHE A 504 -0.27 -14.84 -0.92
C PHE A 504 1.00 -14.94 -1.79
N VAL A 505 0.95 -14.40 -3.02
CA VAL A 505 2.10 -14.42 -3.94
C VAL A 505 3.27 -13.60 -3.38
N ASN A 506 3.00 -12.43 -2.81
CA ASN A 506 4.02 -11.60 -2.18
C ASN A 506 4.67 -12.28 -0.97
N ALA A 507 3.89 -12.94 -0.12
CA ALA A 507 4.38 -13.68 1.04
C ALA A 507 5.33 -14.81 0.62
N ASN A 508 5.01 -15.53 -0.47
CA ASN A 508 5.89 -16.57 -1.01
C ASN A 508 7.15 -16.00 -1.66
N HIS A 509 7.07 -14.86 -2.37
CA HIS A 509 8.25 -14.21 -2.94
C HIS A 509 9.25 -13.71 -1.88
N VAL A 510 8.77 -13.21 -0.74
CA VAL A 510 9.66 -12.78 0.36
C VAL A 510 10.43 -13.98 0.90
N SER A 511 9.76 -15.11 1.13
CA SER A 511 10.40 -16.38 1.52
C SER A 511 11.43 -16.84 0.49
N ASP A 512 11.11 -16.74 -0.81
CA ASP A 512 12.05 -17.06 -1.88
C ASP A 512 13.30 -16.18 -1.84
N THR A 513 13.17 -14.87 -1.60
CA THR A 513 14.33 -13.96 -1.58
C THR A 513 15.27 -14.15 -0.41
N LEU A 514 14.76 -14.52 0.77
CA LEU A 514 15.57 -14.86 1.94
C LEU A 514 16.35 -16.16 1.68
N ASN A 515 15.72 -17.14 1.05
CA ASN A 515 16.37 -18.38 0.64
C ASN A 515 17.30 -18.19 -0.58
N ARG A 516 17.05 -17.18 -1.43
CA ARG A 516 17.83 -16.94 -2.67
C ARG A 516 19.23 -16.38 -2.49
N LYS A 517 19.55 -15.76 -1.35
CA LYS A 517 20.93 -15.32 -1.09
C LYS A 517 21.90 -16.50 -1.00
N GLU A 518 21.41 -17.70 -0.71
CA GLU A 518 22.17 -18.95 -0.79
C GLU A 518 22.04 -19.62 -2.17
N LEU A 519 20.89 -19.48 -2.86
CA LEU A 519 20.61 -20.14 -4.16
C LEU A 519 21.05 -19.38 -5.43
N ARG A 520 21.51 -18.14 -5.38
CA ARG A 520 21.87 -17.37 -6.60
C ARG A 520 23.12 -17.84 -7.34
N THR A 521 23.86 -18.81 -6.81
CA THR A 521 24.93 -19.50 -7.56
C THR A 521 24.42 -20.77 -8.27
N ALA A 522 23.19 -21.21 -8.03
CA ALA A 522 22.70 -22.50 -8.49
C ALA A 522 21.55 -22.34 -9.51
N GLN A 523 21.85 -22.56 -10.79
CA GLN A 523 20.89 -23.07 -11.77
C GLN A 523 20.54 -24.56 -11.50
N ASN A 524 20.86 -25.05 -10.31
CA ASN A 524 20.72 -26.43 -9.91
C ASN A 524 19.73 -26.51 -8.74
N VAL A 525 18.77 -27.42 -8.85
CA VAL A 525 17.85 -27.81 -7.79
C VAL A 525 18.52 -28.92 -7.00
N ASP A 526 18.64 -28.72 -5.69
CA ASP A 526 19.12 -29.74 -4.77
C ASP A 526 18.05 -30.83 -4.61
N ARG A 527 18.35 -32.05 -5.07
CA ARG A 527 17.48 -33.21 -4.89
C ARG A 527 18.09 -34.19 -3.90
N LYS A 528 17.28 -34.64 -2.93
CA LYS A 528 17.62 -35.78 -2.09
C LYS A 528 17.61 -37.07 -2.93
N LEU A 529 18.54 -37.98 -2.64
CA LEU A 529 18.44 -39.34 -3.15
C LEU A 529 17.23 -40.02 -2.48
N PRO A 530 16.36 -40.70 -3.24
CA PRO A 530 15.21 -41.39 -2.67
C PRO A 530 15.62 -42.42 -1.61
N ASP A 531 14.86 -42.53 -0.52
CA ASP A 531 15.16 -43.45 0.59
C ASP A 531 15.33 -44.92 0.14
N TRP A 532 14.59 -45.34 -0.89
CA TRP A 532 14.69 -46.69 -1.43
C TRP A 532 16.08 -46.99 -2.04
N PHE A 533 16.76 -45.98 -2.59
CA PHE A 533 18.10 -46.13 -3.15
C PHE A 533 19.09 -46.51 -2.05
N TRP A 534 19.06 -45.79 -0.93
CA TRP A 534 19.90 -46.08 0.23
C TRP A 534 19.61 -47.46 0.82
N PHE A 535 18.33 -47.83 0.90
CA PHE A 535 17.93 -49.17 1.35
C PHE A 535 18.52 -50.27 0.45
N CYS A 536 18.34 -50.18 -0.87
CA CYS A 536 18.91 -51.15 -1.81
C CYS A 536 20.44 -51.22 -1.74
N TRP A 537 21.10 -50.06 -1.60
CA TRP A 537 22.55 -49.98 -1.49
C TRP A 537 23.09 -50.60 -0.20
N LEU A 538 22.47 -50.32 0.95
CA LEU A 538 22.83 -50.94 2.23
C LEU A 538 22.60 -52.46 2.21
N MET A 539 21.49 -52.91 1.64
CA MET A 539 21.21 -54.34 1.46
C MET A 539 22.28 -55.03 0.62
N PHE A 540 22.75 -54.36 -0.45
CA PHE A 540 23.87 -54.86 -1.26
C PHE A 540 25.16 -54.95 -0.44
N CYS A 541 25.52 -53.91 0.33
CA CYS A 541 26.69 -53.95 1.21
C CYS A 541 26.65 -55.10 2.23
N PHE A 542 25.49 -55.34 2.85
CA PHE A 542 25.30 -56.46 3.78
C PHE A 542 25.41 -57.82 3.08
N ALA A 543 24.85 -57.96 1.88
CA ALA A 543 24.95 -59.19 1.10
C ALA A 543 26.42 -59.52 0.75
N VAL A 544 27.20 -58.53 0.32
CA VAL A 544 28.62 -58.71 0.00
C VAL A 544 29.43 -59.10 1.25
N LEU A 545 29.18 -58.45 2.39
CA LEU A 545 29.82 -58.81 3.66
C LEU A 545 29.47 -60.23 4.13
N TRP A 546 28.23 -60.68 3.89
CA TRP A 546 27.80 -62.03 4.24
C TRP A 546 28.44 -63.11 3.35
N VAL A 547 28.56 -62.85 2.05
CA VAL A 547 29.22 -63.77 1.11
C VAL A 547 30.71 -63.92 1.44
N GLU A 548 31.41 -62.83 1.75
CA GLU A 548 32.82 -62.87 2.16
C GLU A 548 33.03 -63.66 3.46
N ALA A 549 32.06 -63.68 4.38
CA ALA A 549 32.19 -64.49 5.58
C ALA A 549 32.18 -66.00 5.28
N LYS A 550 31.58 -66.43 4.17
CA LYS A 550 31.41 -67.85 3.80
C LYS A 550 32.50 -68.41 2.89
N PHE A 551 33.12 -67.56 2.05
CA PHE A 551 34.23 -67.93 1.16
C PHE A 551 35.53 -67.33 1.71
#